data_AF-A0A0D3HI03-F1
#
_entry.id   AF-A0A0D3HI03-F1
#
_cell.length_a   1.000
_cell.length_b   1.000
_cell.length_c   1.000
_cell.angle_alpha   90.00
_cell.angle_beta   90.00
_cell.angle_gamma   90.00
#
_symmetry.space_group_name_H-M   'P 1'
#
loop_
_entity.id
_entity.type
_entity.pdbx_description
1 polymer ?
#
loop_
_entity_poly.entity_id
_entity_poly.type
_entity_poly.pdbx_seq_one_letter_code
_entity_poly.pdbx_strand_id
1 'polypeptide(L)'
;MVFVYGTLKRGFPNHPLLAASGSPLVGAASTATPASLVVGPYSVPFLLPRPSSSSGSHLVSGELYAVSPRALVDLDALEGTHLGVYERRKVTVVVEGGSGEVVEAEAYFAHTSYTEALWLRCGGEAAEIGEYTMEHAAKDLDPQLQVALKGYLVARGVNSKLASSLHHHLVEKERTEDH
;
A
#
# COMPACT_ATOMS: atom_id res chain seq x y z
N MET A 1 -6.54 -14.26 5.11
CA MET A 1 -6.85 -12.83 5.30
C MET A 1 -5.71 -12.02 4.74
N VAL A 2 -5.97 -10.84 4.17
CA VAL A 2 -4.94 -9.92 3.69
C VAL A 2 -5.08 -8.58 4.38
N PHE A 3 -4.00 -8.10 4.97
CA PHE A 3 -3.90 -6.78 5.58
C PHE A 3 -3.34 -5.78 4.57
N VAL A 4 -4.10 -4.73 4.28
CA VAL A 4 -3.71 -3.65 3.37
C VAL A 4 -3.51 -2.36 4.16
N TYR A 5 -2.35 -1.73 3.98
CA TYR A 5 -1.95 -0.52 4.72
C TYR A 5 -1.74 0.69 3.80
N GLY A 6 -1.86 0.51 2.48
CA GLY A 6 -1.45 1.48 1.47
C GLY A 6 -2.54 1.80 0.43
N THR A 7 -2.13 1.84 -0.83
CA THR A 7 -2.98 2.29 -1.96
C THR A 7 -4.21 1.42 -2.26
N LEU A 8 -4.31 0.24 -1.65
CA LEU A 8 -5.46 -0.67 -1.75
C LEU A 8 -6.57 -0.39 -0.71
N LYS A 9 -6.30 0.44 0.31
CA LYS A 9 -7.31 0.84 1.32
C LYS A 9 -8.47 1.58 0.67
N ARG A 10 -9.65 1.59 1.29
CA ARG A 10 -10.81 2.35 0.78
C ARG A 10 -10.47 3.82 0.58
N GLY A 11 -10.96 4.38 -0.53
CA GLY A 11 -10.70 5.77 -0.91
C GLY A 11 -9.36 6.01 -1.63
N PHE A 12 -8.50 5.01 -1.71
CA PHE A 12 -7.22 5.12 -2.42
C PHE A 12 -7.30 4.64 -3.89
N PRO A 13 -6.36 5.06 -4.75
CA PRO A 13 -6.42 4.83 -6.19
C PRO A 13 -6.53 3.37 -6.63
N ASN A 14 -5.93 2.42 -5.90
CA ASN A 14 -5.93 1.00 -6.27
C ASN A 14 -7.07 0.20 -5.62
N HIS A 15 -7.88 0.81 -4.74
CA HIS A 15 -9.02 0.13 -4.12
C HIS A 15 -9.99 -0.52 -5.12
N PRO A 16 -10.32 0.08 -6.28
CA PRO A 16 -11.22 -0.56 -7.26
C PRO A 16 -10.73 -1.93 -7.75
N LEU A 17 -9.41 -2.18 -7.78
CA LEU A 17 -8.84 -3.48 -8.15
C LEU A 17 -9.15 -4.55 -7.08
N LEU A 18 -8.98 -4.19 -5.80
CA LEU A 18 -9.33 -5.06 -4.68
C LEU A 18 -10.84 -5.29 -4.61
N ALA A 19 -11.65 -4.24 -4.81
CA ALA A 19 -13.11 -4.36 -4.84
C ALA A 19 -13.60 -5.28 -5.98
N ALA A 20 -13.01 -5.16 -7.17
CA ALA A 20 -13.33 -6.01 -8.32
C ALA A 20 -13.01 -7.50 -8.08
N SER A 21 -12.07 -7.80 -7.18
CA SER A 21 -11.75 -9.19 -6.78
C SER A 21 -12.84 -9.86 -5.95
N GLY A 22 -13.85 -9.11 -5.49
CA GLY A 22 -14.94 -9.61 -4.66
C GLY A 22 -14.50 -9.95 -3.22
N SER A 23 -13.38 -9.39 -2.76
CA SER A 23 -12.84 -9.62 -1.41
C SER A 23 -13.59 -8.74 -0.39
N PRO A 24 -14.41 -9.29 0.52
CA PRO A 24 -15.12 -8.48 1.51
C PRO A 24 -14.17 -7.89 2.56
N LEU A 25 -14.47 -6.66 2.98
CA LEU A 25 -13.82 -6.03 4.13
C LEU A 25 -14.27 -6.74 5.41
N VAL A 26 -13.30 -7.12 6.25
CA VAL A 26 -13.51 -7.61 7.61
C VAL A 26 -13.62 -6.44 8.58
N GLY A 27 -12.71 -5.47 8.49
CA GLY A 27 -12.72 -4.25 9.32
C GLY A 27 -11.44 -3.43 9.20
N ALA A 28 -11.39 -2.31 9.91
CA ALA A 28 -10.13 -1.61 10.17
C ALA A 28 -9.25 -2.50 11.06
N ALA A 29 -7.94 -2.41 10.90
CA ALA A 29 -6.99 -3.20 11.67
C ALA A 29 -5.66 -2.46 11.82
N SER A 30 -4.88 -2.82 12.83
CA SER A 30 -3.50 -2.37 13.00
C SER A 30 -2.55 -3.55 13.21
N THR A 31 -1.27 -3.37 12.91
CA THR A 31 -0.28 -4.42 13.21
C THR A 31 -0.22 -4.66 14.72
N ALA A 32 -0.11 -5.93 15.14
CA ALA A 32 -0.05 -6.30 16.55
C ALA A 32 1.30 -5.94 17.19
N THR A 33 2.35 -5.85 16.37
CA THR A 33 3.66 -5.34 16.77
C THR A 33 4.01 -4.11 15.93
N PRO A 34 4.85 -3.21 16.46
CA PRO A 34 5.33 -2.10 15.68
C PRO A 34 6.05 -2.54 14.39
N ALA A 35 5.84 -1.79 13.32
CA ALA A 35 6.44 -2.06 12.02
C ALA A 35 6.86 -0.74 11.36
N SER A 36 7.91 -0.80 10.54
CA SER A 36 8.40 0.38 9.82
C SER A 36 7.66 0.51 8.50
N LEU A 37 6.83 1.54 8.38
CA LEU A 37 6.17 1.93 7.13
C LEU A 37 6.76 3.27 6.68
N VAL A 38 7.24 3.33 5.45
CA VAL A 38 7.77 4.57 4.84
C VAL A 38 7.05 4.90 3.54
N VAL A 39 7.02 6.18 3.18
CA VAL A 39 6.56 6.63 1.86
C VAL A 39 7.77 6.75 0.94
N GLY A 40 7.88 5.82 0.01
CA GLY A 40 8.96 5.76 -0.97
C GLY A 40 8.75 6.69 -2.16
N PRO A 41 9.61 6.57 -3.17
CA PRO A 41 9.45 7.27 -4.44
C PRO A 41 8.05 7.05 -5.01
N TYR A 42 7.54 8.07 -5.70
CA TYR A 42 6.20 8.06 -6.30
C TYR A 42 5.05 7.97 -5.28
N SER A 43 5.28 8.43 -4.05
CA SER A 43 4.28 8.38 -2.97
C SER A 43 3.81 6.96 -2.64
N VAL A 44 4.60 5.94 -2.98
CA VAL A 44 4.26 4.53 -2.79
C VAL A 44 4.59 4.10 -1.35
N PRO A 45 3.64 3.51 -0.60
CA PRO A 45 3.88 3.05 0.77
C PRO A 45 4.64 1.71 0.79
N PHE A 46 5.68 1.60 1.62
CA PHE A 46 6.48 0.40 1.78
C PHE A 46 6.55 -0.02 3.25
N LEU A 47 5.98 -1.19 3.56
CA LEU A 47 6.18 -1.85 4.85
C LEU A 47 7.48 -2.64 4.84
N LEU A 48 8.35 -2.40 5.79
CA LEU A 48 9.71 -2.96 5.82
C LEU A 48 9.76 -4.19 6.73
N PRO A 49 10.41 -5.30 6.32
CA PRO A 49 10.49 -6.54 7.09
C PRO A 49 11.39 -6.49 8.34
N ARG A 50 11.93 -5.32 8.68
CA ARG A 50 12.84 -5.15 9.82
C ARG A 50 12.05 -4.70 11.05
N PRO A 51 12.31 -5.28 12.24
CA PRO A 51 11.84 -4.65 13.47
C PRO A 51 12.50 -3.27 13.56
N SER A 52 11.67 -2.23 13.68
CA SER A 52 12.14 -0.89 14.02
C SER A 52 13.00 -1.02 15.29
N SER A 53 14.29 -0.68 15.19
CA SER A 53 15.24 -0.82 16.30
C SER A 53 15.13 0.34 17.29
N SER A 54 14.13 1.21 17.11
CA SER A 54 14.09 2.52 17.72
C SER A 54 12.70 2.88 18.26
N SER A 55 12.69 3.88 19.13
CA SER A 55 11.53 4.46 19.83
C SER A 55 10.42 4.99 18.91
N GLY A 56 10.68 5.15 17.60
CA GLY A 56 9.74 5.62 16.58
C GLY A 56 8.89 4.52 15.92
N SER A 57 8.92 3.28 16.41
CA SER A 57 8.15 2.19 15.84
C SER A 57 6.64 2.40 16.01
N HIS A 58 5.89 2.51 14.91
CA HIS A 58 4.44 2.72 14.95
C HIS A 58 3.68 1.40 14.75
N LEU A 59 2.50 1.28 15.39
CA LEU A 59 1.51 0.31 14.94
C LEU A 59 0.98 0.82 13.61
N VAL A 60 1.08 0.00 12.57
CA VAL A 60 0.69 0.41 11.23
C VAL A 60 -0.81 0.18 11.06
N SER A 61 -1.55 1.25 10.78
CA SER A 61 -2.99 1.22 10.56
C SER A 61 -3.35 0.86 9.12
N GLY A 62 -4.38 0.05 8.97
CA GLY A 62 -4.86 -0.41 7.68
C GLY A 62 -6.23 -1.07 7.74
N GLU A 63 -6.49 -1.93 6.78
CA GLU A 63 -7.76 -2.62 6.59
C GLU A 63 -7.51 -4.11 6.37
N LEU A 64 -8.39 -4.94 6.92
CA LEU A 64 -8.33 -6.39 6.79
C LEU A 64 -9.40 -6.89 5.82
N TYR A 65 -9.00 -7.72 4.86
CA TYR A 65 -9.88 -8.29 3.84
C TYR A 65 -9.85 -9.82 3.84
N ALA A 66 -11.00 -10.43 3.58
CA ALA A 66 -11.09 -11.87 3.35
C ALA A 66 -10.90 -12.16 1.85
N VAL A 67 -9.64 -12.35 1.45
CA VAL A 67 -9.27 -12.55 0.05
C VAL A 67 -9.29 -14.04 -0.30
N SER A 68 -9.91 -14.38 -1.43
CA SER A 68 -9.92 -15.75 -1.96
C SER A 68 -8.55 -16.14 -2.53
N PRO A 69 -8.19 -17.44 -2.61
CA PRO A 69 -6.92 -17.87 -3.21
C PRO A 69 -6.70 -17.36 -4.64
N ARG A 70 -7.77 -17.20 -5.43
CA ARG A 70 -7.70 -16.65 -6.78
C ARG A 70 -7.37 -15.16 -6.77
N ALA A 71 -8.11 -14.38 -5.98
CA ALA A 71 -7.86 -12.95 -5.83
C ALA A 71 -6.46 -12.64 -5.28
N LEU A 72 -5.94 -13.55 -4.45
CA LEU A 72 -4.60 -13.46 -3.90
C LEU A 72 -3.51 -13.53 -4.98
N VAL A 73 -3.67 -14.36 -6.01
CA VAL A 73 -2.76 -14.43 -7.17
C VAL A 73 -2.79 -13.13 -7.98
N ASP A 74 -3.96 -12.52 -8.14
CA ASP A 74 -4.10 -11.25 -8.85
C ASP A 74 -3.42 -10.11 -8.06
N LEU A 75 -3.53 -10.12 -6.72
CA LEU A 75 -2.81 -9.19 -5.85
C LEU A 75 -1.29 -9.39 -5.91
N ASP A 76 -0.80 -10.63 -5.96
CA ASP A 76 0.64 -10.90 -6.13
C ASP A 76 1.20 -10.31 -7.41
N ALA A 77 0.43 -10.40 -8.50
CA ALA A 77 0.80 -9.82 -9.79
C ALA A 77 0.82 -8.29 -9.72
N LEU A 78 -0.22 -7.69 -9.12
CA LEU A 78 -0.36 -6.23 -8.95
C LEU A 78 0.79 -5.64 -8.13
N GLU A 79 1.09 -6.27 -7.00
CA GLU A 79 2.17 -5.85 -6.08
C GLU A 79 3.56 -6.17 -6.67
N GLY A 80 3.63 -6.97 -7.73
CA GLY A 80 4.86 -7.25 -8.46
C GLY A 80 5.80 -8.15 -7.67
N THR A 81 5.26 -9.17 -7.02
CA THR A 81 6.04 -10.18 -6.28
C THR A 81 7.03 -10.92 -7.17
N HIS A 82 6.63 -11.26 -8.39
CA HIS A 82 7.47 -11.85 -9.43
C HIS A 82 8.60 -10.93 -9.93
N LEU A 83 8.49 -9.62 -9.69
CA LEU A 83 9.51 -8.61 -10.03
C LEU A 83 10.42 -8.29 -8.85
N GLY A 84 10.19 -8.92 -7.69
CA GLY A 84 10.95 -8.66 -6.47
C GLY A 84 10.74 -7.25 -5.91
N VAL A 85 9.56 -6.65 -6.09
CA VAL A 85 9.25 -5.34 -5.48
C VAL A 85 8.63 -5.51 -4.10
N TYR A 86 7.56 -6.28 -4.01
CA TYR A 86 7.06 -6.72 -2.72
C TYR A 86 7.26 -8.22 -2.57
N GLU A 87 7.30 -8.66 -1.33
CA GLU A 87 7.19 -10.05 -0.96
C GLU A 87 6.02 -10.20 0.00
N ARG A 88 5.18 -11.21 -0.24
CA ARG A 88 4.07 -11.49 0.64
C ARG A 88 4.58 -12.22 1.87
N ARG A 89 4.31 -11.68 3.05
CA ARG A 89 4.69 -12.28 4.34
C ARG A 89 3.50 -12.28 5.28
N LYS A 90 3.56 -13.20 6.24
CA LYS A 90 2.61 -13.24 7.34
C LYS A 90 2.85 -12.06 8.29
N VAL A 91 1.76 -11.49 8.79
CA VAL A 91 1.74 -10.44 9.80
C VAL A 91 0.59 -10.69 10.75
N THR A 92 0.82 -10.43 12.03
CA THR A 92 -0.24 -10.48 13.04
C THR A 92 -0.87 -9.09 13.14
N VAL A 93 -2.20 -9.03 13.05
CA VAL A 93 -2.96 -7.78 13.14
C VAL A 93 -4.04 -7.86 14.19
N VAL A 94 -4.42 -6.72 14.74
CA VAL A 94 -5.53 -6.55 15.68
C VAL A 94 -6.66 -5.85 14.94
N VAL A 95 -7.82 -6.49 14.86
CA VAL A 95 -9.01 -5.91 14.21
C VAL A 95 -9.67 -4.89 15.14
N GLU A 96 -9.90 -3.69 14.64
CA GLU A 96 -10.53 -2.59 15.37
C GLU A 96 -12.07 -2.73 15.38
N GLY A 97 -12.72 -2.29 16.46
CA GLY A 97 -14.18 -2.28 16.56
C GLY A 97 -14.84 -3.55 17.11
N GLY A 98 -14.07 -4.46 17.74
CA GLY A 98 -14.56 -5.65 18.45
C GLY A 98 -13.81 -5.91 19.78
N SER A 99 -13.59 -7.17 20.15
CA SER A 99 -12.82 -7.58 21.34
C SER A 99 -11.29 -7.43 21.18
N GLY A 100 -10.81 -6.74 20.14
CA GLY A 100 -9.40 -6.71 19.77
C GLY A 100 -8.90 -8.09 19.29
N GLU A 101 -9.66 -8.72 18.39
CA GLU A 101 -9.30 -10.03 17.86
C GLU A 101 -7.95 -9.98 17.14
N VAL A 102 -7.06 -10.87 17.54
CA VAL A 102 -5.73 -11.02 16.94
C VAL A 102 -5.83 -12.04 15.80
N VAL A 103 -5.53 -11.61 14.58
CA VAL A 103 -5.68 -12.42 13.37
C VAL A 103 -4.34 -12.52 12.65
N GLU A 104 -3.98 -13.73 12.20
CA GLU A 104 -2.87 -13.92 11.26
C GLU A 104 -3.35 -13.57 9.84
N ALA A 105 -2.67 -12.60 9.22
CA ALA A 105 -2.96 -12.14 7.87
C ALA A 105 -1.70 -12.18 7.01
N GLU A 106 -1.88 -12.08 5.70
CA GLU A 106 -0.77 -11.80 4.78
C GLU A 106 -0.72 -10.30 4.46
N ALA A 107 0.47 -9.75 4.35
CA ALA A 107 0.71 -8.39 3.88
C ALA A 107 1.90 -8.36 2.93
N TYR A 108 1.95 -7.34 2.09
CA TYR A 108 3.05 -7.12 1.15
C TYR A 108 4.12 -6.30 1.83
N PHE A 109 5.35 -6.82 1.92
CA PHE A 109 6.50 -6.12 2.47
C PHE A 109 7.45 -5.75 1.35
N ALA A 110 8.17 -4.64 1.48
CA ALA A 110 9.25 -4.31 0.55
C ALA A 110 10.25 -5.47 0.50
N HIS A 111 10.70 -5.80 -0.71
CA HIS A 111 11.63 -6.90 -0.87
C HIS A 111 12.93 -6.65 -0.09
N THR A 112 13.33 -7.67 0.68
CA THR A 112 14.51 -7.63 1.56
C THR A 112 15.80 -7.19 0.88
N SER A 113 15.96 -7.45 -0.42
CA SER A 113 17.18 -7.11 -1.17
C SER A 113 17.49 -5.61 -1.23
N TYR A 114 16.49 -4.74 -1.01
CA TYR A 114 16.68 -3.28 -1.11
C TYR A 114 16.08 -2.49 0.06
N THR A 115 15.48 -3.16 1.05
CA THR A 115 14.77 -2.51 2.16
C THR A 115 15.62 -1.45 2.88
N GLU A 116 16.88 -1.75 3.19
CA GLU A 116 17.77 -0.82 3.91
C GLU A 116 18.10 0.43 3.08
N ALA A 117 18.43 0.24 1.80
CA ALA A 117 18.70 1.34 0.88
C ALA A 117 17.47 2.23 0.67
N LEU A 118 16.27 1.62 0.58
CA LEU A 118 15.00 2.36 0.49
C LEU A 118 14.76 3.17 1.76
N TRP A 119 14.91 2.55 2.93
CA TRP A 119 14.70 3.20 4.23
C TRP A 119 15.60 4.44 4.40
N LEU A 120 16.90 4.29 4.15
CA LEU A 120 17.86 5.41 4.19
C LEU A 120 17.48 6.51 3.20
N ARG A 121 17.07 6.15 1.99
CA ARG A 121 16.66 7.11 0.95
C ARG A 121 15.41 7.89 1.33
N CYS A 122 14.48 7.29 2.07
CA CYS A 122 13.27 7.96 2.52
C CYS A 122 13.50 8.94 3.68
N GLY A 123 14.69 8.93 4.31
CA GLY A 123 15.00 9.75 5.48
C GLY A 123 15.18 8.94 6.78
N GLY A 124 15.23 7.62 6.69
CA GLY A 124 15.43 6.73 7.82
C GLY A 124 14.29 6.80 8.83
N GLU A 125 14.62 6.74 10.12
CA GLU A 125 13.67 6.69 11.23
C GLU A 125 12.68 7.87 11.24
N ALA A 126 13.14 9.07 10.89
CA ALA A 126 12.29 10.27 10.89
C ALA A 126 11.19 10.27 9.80
N ALA A 127 11.26 9.34 8.85
CA ALA A 127 10.30 9.19 7.75
C ALA A 127 9.31 8.03 7.97
N GLU A 128 9.42 7.31 9.08
CA GLU A 128 8.48 6.25 9.44
C GLU A 128 7.12 6.85 9.84
N ILE A 129 6.04 6.21 9.38
CA ILE A 129 4.68 6.65 9.62
C ILE A 129 3.83 5.50 10.17
N GLY A 130 2.87 5.80 11.05
CA GLY A 130 1.89 4.82 11.53
C GLY A 130 0.72 4.62 10.55
N GLU A 131 0.46 5.59 9.68
CA GLU A 131 -0.67 5.51 8.75
C GLU A 131 -0.35 6.17 7.41
N TYR A 132 -0.60 5.44 6.33
CA TYR A 132 -0.62 6.02 4.99
C TYR A 132 -1.97 6.73 4.74
N THR A 133 -1.94 8.05 4.54
CA THR A 133 -3.12 8.91 4.40
C THR A 133 -3.27 9.38 2.96
N MET A 134 -4.41 9.98 2.63
CA MET A 134 -4.63 10.59 1.31
C MET A 134 -3.67 11.75 1.04
N GLU A 135 -3.21 12.47 2.07
CA GLU A 135 -2.18 13.50 1.90
C GLU A 135 -0.86 12.91 1.40
N HIS A 136 -0.48 11.74 1.91
CA HIS A 136 0.69 11.01 1.40
C HIS A 136 0.50 10.60 -0.06
N ALA A 137 -0.69 10.14 -0.43
CA ALA A 137 -1.02 9.76 -1.80
C ALA A 137 -1.13 10.97 -2.75
N ALA A 138 -1.51 12.14 -2.23
CA ALA A 138 -1.74 13.38 -2.98
C ALA A 138 -0.48 14.25 -3.11
N LYS A 139 0.61 13.95 -2.38
CA LYS A 139 1.87 14.69 -2.53
C LYS A 139 2.29 14.67 -4.00
N ASP A 140 2.33 15.87 -4.59
CA ASP A 140 2.53 16.17 -6.01
C ASP A 140 3.60 15.28 -6.62
N LEU A 141 3.13 14.26 -7.34
CA LEU A 141 3.98 13.55 -8.28
C LEU A 141 4.31 14.56 -9.38
N ASP A 142 5.59 14.90 -9.51
CA ASP A 142 6.09 15.65 -10.65
C ASP A 142 5.50 15.06 -11.96
N PRO A 143 5.03 15.89 -12.91
CA PRO A 143 4.34 15.42 -14.11
C PRO A 143 5.12 14.35 -14.90
N GLN A 144 6.46 14.41 -14.89
CA GLN A 144 7.30 13.40 -15.52
C GLN A 144 7.30 12.07 -14.74
N LEU A 145 7.27 12.14 -13.41
CA LEU A 145 7.13 10.97 -12.55
C LEU A 145 5.73 10.35 -12.63
N GLN A 146 4.68 11.12 -12.91
CA GLN A 146 3.34 10.57 -13.19
C GLN A 146 3.33 9.74 -14.47
N VAL A 147 4.02 10.20 -15.52
CA VAL A 147 4.18 9.44 -16.77
C VAL A 147 4.99 8.18 -16.53
N ALA A 148 6.05 8.24 -15.71
CA ALA A 148 6.83 7.07 -15.33
C ALA A 148 6.04 6.07 -14.48
N LEU A 149 5.22 6.55 -13.53
CA LEU A 149 4.32 5.74 -12.71
C LEU A 149 3.26 5.07 -13.59
N LYS A 150 2.69 5.81 -14.56
CA LYS A 150 1.76 5.25 -15.54
C LYS A 150 2.42 4.17 -16.39
N GLY A 151 3.65 4.40 -16.86
CA GLY A 151 4.46 3.41 -17.57
C GLY A 151 4.77 2.18 -16.72
N TYR A 152 5.10 2.38 -15.45
CA TYR A 152 5.37 1.34 -14.46
C TYR A 152 4.13 0.48 -14.15
N LEU A 153 2.97 1.10 -13.95
CA LEU A 153 1.70 0.41 -13.73
C LEU A 153 1.26 -0.38 -14.98
N VAL A 154 1.42 0.20 -16.18
CA VAL A 154 1.13 -0.48 -17.45
C VAL A 154 2.09 -1.65 -17.68
N ALA A 155 3.38 -1.49 -17.38
CA ALA A 155 4.36 -2.57 -17.44
C ALA A 155 4.08 -3.71 -16.45
N ARG A 156 3.32 -3.44 -15.38
CA ARG A 156 2.83 -4.41 -14.40
C ARG A 156 1.49 -5.08 -14.76
N GLY A 157 1.02 -4.91 -16.00
CA GLY A 157 -0.21 -5.54 -16.46
C GLY A 157 -1.49 -4.88 -15.94
N VAL A 158 -1.39 -3.73 -15.25
CA VAL A 158 -2.55 -2.89 -14.98
C VAL A 158 -3.04 -2.35 -16.31
N ASN A 159 -4.27 -2.69 -16.69
CA ASN A 159 -4.82 -2.37 -18.01
C ASN A 159 -4.64 -0.88 -18.31
N SER A 160 -4.11 -0.55 -19.50
CA SER A 160 -3.88 0.81 -19.98
C SER A 160 -5.12 1.72 -19.89
N LYS A 161 -6.33 1.15 -19.95
CA LYS A 161 -7.59 1.85 -19.67
C LYS A 161 -7.72 2.28 -18.22
N LEU A 162 -7.34 1.46 -17.25
CA LEU A 162 -7.42 1.79 -15.82
C LEU A 162 -6.36 2.82 -15.43
N ALA A 163 -5.14 2.67 -15.94
CA ALA A 163 -4.06 3.64 -15.75
C ALA A 163 -4.39 5.00 -16.40
N SER A 164 -5.13 5.00 -17.51
CA SER A 164 -5.62 6.23 -18.16
C SER A 164 -6.87 6.79 -17.49
N SER A 165 -7.77 5.96 -16.96
CA SER A 165 -8.93 6.40 -16.17
C SER A 165 -8.52 7.02 -14.85
N LEU A 166 -7.51 6.47 -14.16
CA LEU A 166 -6.98 7.06 -12.92
C LEU A 166 -6.33 8.42 -13.20
N HIS A 167 -5.54 8.53 -14.27
CA HIS A 167 -4.97 9.81 -14.69
C HIS A 167 -6.06 10.82 -15.10
N HIS A 168 -7.08 10.42 -15.86
CA HIS A 168 -8.20 11.29 -16.22
C HIS A 168 -9.00 11.73 -14.98
N HIS A 169 -9.22 10.83 -14.02
CA HIS A 169 -9.95 11.12 -12.78
C HIS A 169 -9.17 12.06 -11.86
N LEU A 170 -7.84 11.93 -11.80
CA LEU A 170 -6.95 12.85 -11.06
C LEU A 170 -6.91 14.24 -11.70
N VAL A 171 -6.83 14.32 -13.03
CA VAL A 171 -6.87 15.59 -13.79
C VAL A 171 -8.24 16.26 -13.73
N GLU A 172 -9.34 15.50 -13.68
CA GLU A 172 -10.68 16.04 -13.48
C GLU A 172 -10.90 16.56 -12.07
N LYS A 173 -10.28 15.94 -11.05
CA LYS A 173 -10.36 16.39 -9.67
C LYS A 173 -9.70 17.77 -9.47
N GLU A 174 -8.54 18.00 -10.09
CA GLU A 174 -7.89 19.33 -10.13
C GLU A 174 -8.79 20.42 -10.73
N ARG A 175 -9.65 20.09 -11.70
CA ARG A 175 -10.57 21.06 -12.32
C ARG A 175 -11.79 21.39 -11.47
N THR A 176 -12.13 20.55 -10.49
CA THR A 176 -13.24 20.78 -9.56
C THR A 176 -12.84 21.49 -8.27
N GLU A 177 -11.54 21.71 -8.03
CA GLU A 177 -11.03 22.40 -6.83
C GLU A 177 -10.66 23.88 -7.09
N ASP A 178 -10.87 24.38 -8.32
CA ASP A 178 -10.70 25.79 -8.71
C ASP A 178 -12.05 26.58 -8.73
N HIS A 179 -13.06 26.16 -7.96
CA HIS A 179 -14.32 26.89 -7.75
C HIS A 179 -14.69 27.02 -6.27
#